data_AF-A0A9P8VQK4-F1
#
_entry.id   AF-A0A9P8VQK4-F1
#
_cell.length_a   1.000
_cell.length_b   1.000
_cell.length_c   1.000
_cell.angle_alpha   90.00
_cell.angle_beta   90.00
_cell.angle_gamma   90.00
#
_symmetry.space_group_name_H-M   'P 1'
#
loop_
_entity.id
_entity.type
_entity.pdbx_description
1 polymer ?
#
loop_
_entity_poly.entity_id
_entity_poly.type
_entity_poly.pdbx_seq_one_letter_code
_entity_poly.pdbx_strand_id
1 'polypeptide(L)' 'MAEPVRVPDYRLRKDVLEQWLWYRFNTVIDVYPINTYYVFYLPEGAELTDDERRQLRKLKNKMTFSPPE' A
#
# COMPACT_ATOMS: atom_id res chain seq x y z
N MET A 1 5.06 10.77 15.71
CA MET A 1 5.86 10.36 14.54
C MET A 1 5.23 9.08 14.01
N ALA A 2 4.74 9.07 12.77
CA ALA A 2 4.14 7.87 12.18
C ALA A 2 5.20 6.80 11.94
N GLU A 3 4.91 5.53 12.27
CA GLU A 3 5.82 4.43 12.03
C GLU A 3 5.84 4.03 10.53
N PRO A 4 7.01 3.69 9.97
CA PRO A 4 7.09 3.24 8.58
C PRO A 4 6.42 1.87 8.43
N VAL A 5 5.39 1.80 7.59
CA VAL A 5 4.73 0.55 7.24
C VAL A 5 5.53 -0.15 6.16
N ARG A 6 5.84 -1.43 6.38
CA ARG A 6 6.60 -2.26 5.44
C ARG A 6 5.72 -3.38 4.90
N VAL A 7 5.58 -3.46 3.57
CA VAL A 7 4.87 -4.53 2.90
C VAL A 7 5.82 -5.33 2.00
N PRO A 8 6.00 -6.65 2.23
CA PRO A 8 6.81 -7.50 1.36
C PRO A 8 6.08 -7.81 0.06
N ASP A 9 6.46 -7.16 -1.03
CA ASP A 9 6.15 -7.66 -2.38
C ASP A 9 6.87 -6.89 -3.50
N TYR A 10 7.79 -7.54 -4.23
CA TYR A 10 8.40 -6.96 -5.44
C TYR A 10 7.56 -7.18 -6.72
N ARG A 11 6.54 -8.04 -6.65
CA ARG A 11 5.60 -8.32 -7.77
C ARG A 11 4.39 -7.40 -7.75
N LEU A 12 4.25 -6.60 -6.69
CA LEU A 12 3.34 -5.47 -6.66
C LEU A 12 4.02 -4.29 -7.35
N ARG A 13 3.33 -3.62 -8.27
CA ARG A 13 3.84 -2.37 -8.83
C ARG A 13 3.66 -1.25 -7.81
N LYS A 14 4.67 -0.39 -7.68
CA LYS A 14 4.60 0.83 -6.86
C LYS A 14 3.32 1.63 -7.17
N ASP A 15 3.04 1.88 -8.45
CA ASP A 15 1.87 2.66 -8.90
C ASP A 15 0.54 2.07 -8.41
N VAL A 16 0.41 0.73 -8.40
CA VAL A 16 -0.80 0.03 -7.94
C VAL A 16 -0.96 0.18 -6.43
N LEU A 17 0.14 0.12 -5.69
CA LEU A 17 0.15 0.33 -4.25
C LEU A 17 -0.20 1.78 -3.90
N GLU A 18 0.39 2.76 -4.59
CA GLU A 18 0.09 4.18 -4.42
C GLU A 18 -1.38 4.49 -4.72
N GLN A 19 -1.95 3.95 -5.80
CA GLN A 19 -3.36 4.12 -6.14
C GLN A 19 -4.29 3.51 -5.09
N TRP A 20 -3.99 2.32 -4.57
CA TRP A 20 -4.79 1.72 -3.50
C TRP A 20 -4.70 2.52 -2.20
N LEU A 21 -3.50 2.99 -1.83
CA LEU A 21 -3.29 3.84 -0.65
C LEU A 21 -4.06 5.16 -0.78
N TRP A 22 -4.01 5.78 -1.96
CA TRP A 22 -4.78 6.98 -2.25
C TRP A 22 -6.28 6.73 -2.17
N TYR A 23 -6.79 5.66 -2.77
CA TYR A 23 -8.20 5.28 -2.67
C TYR A 23 -8.63 5.04 -1.21
N ARG A 24 -7.78 4.39 -0.40
CA ARG A 24 -8.12 4.01 0.96
C ARG A 24 -8.11 5.17 1.95
N PHE A 25 -7.12 6.04 1.86
CA PHE A 25 -6.88 7.11 2.83
C PHE A 25 -7.24 8.50 2.28
N ASN A 26 -7.67 8.58 1.02
CA ASN A 26 -7.97 9.81 0.28
C ASN A 26 -6.83 10.84 0.39
N THR A 27 -5.58 10.35 0.43
CA THR A 27 -4.38 11.16 0.61
C THR A 27 -3.22 10.57 -0.17
N VAL A 28 -2.29 11.42 -0.59
CA VAL A 28 -1.10 10.98 -1.32
C VAL A 28 -0.11 10.39 -0.32
N ILE A 29 0.22 9.12 -0.49
CA ILE A 29 1.17 8.40 0.35
C ILE A 29 2.35 7.98 -0.52
N ASP A 30 3.53 8.51 -0.21
CA ASP A 30 4.76 8.16 -0.91
C ASP A 30 5.19 6.73 -0.60
N VAL A 31 5.43 5.95 -1.65
CA VAL A 31 5.91 4.58 -1.55
C VAL A 31 7.38 4.49 -2.00
N TYR A 32 8.21 3.95 -1.12
CA TYR A 32 9.65 3.77 -1.34
C TYR A 32 9.97 2.28 -1.48
N PRO A 33 10.56 1.84 -2.61
CA PRO A 33 11.09 0.48 -2.71
C PRO A 33 12.37 0.36 -1.87
N ILE A 34 12.37 -0.57 -0.92
CA ILE A 34 13.54 -0.92 -0.10
C ILE A 34 13.77 -2.43 -0.21
N ASN A 35 14.76 -2.82 -1.00
CA ASN A 35 15.09 -4.22 -1.32
C ASN A 35 13.87 -4.96 -1.89
N THR A 36 13.34 -5.96 -1.17
CA THR A 36 12.18 -6.78 -1.54
C THR A 36 10.86 -6.26 -0.95
N TYR A 37 10.90 -5.10 -0.30
CA TYR A 37 9.76 -4.48 0.40
C TYR A 37 9.42 -3.13 -0.23
N TYR A 38 8.17 -2.74 -0.08
CA TYR A 38 7.77 -1.34 -0.16
C TYR A 38 7.57 -0.78 1.24
N VAL A 39 8.02 0.46 1.42
CA VAL A 39 7.91 1.21 2.67
C VAL A 39 7.16 2.50 2.42
N PHE A 40 6.20 2.80 3.26
CA PHE A 40 5.41 4.03 3.19
C PHE A 40 4.98 4.48 4.58
N TYR A 41 4.59 5.75 4.69
CA TYR A 41 4.16 6.36 5.94
C TYR A 41 2.66 6.62 5.89
N LEU A 42 1.94 6.09 6.87
CA LEU A 42 0.53 6.41 7.04
C LEU A 42 0.37 7.77 7.72
N PRO A 43 -0.74 8.48 7.47
CA PRO A 43 -1.07 9.69 8.23
C PRO A 43 -1.24 9.39 9.72
N GLU A 44 -1.09 10.41 10.56
CA GLU A 44 -1.14 10.25 12.01
C GLU A 44 -2.49 9.68 12.47
N GLY A 45 -2.46 8.60 13.26
CA GLY A 45 -3.64 7.89 13.73
C GLY A 45 -4.26 6.90 12.73
N ALA A 46 -3.68 6.75 11.53
CA ALA A 46 -4.10 5.74 10.57
C ALA A 46 -3.28 4.45 10.73
N GLU A 47 -3.97 3.32 10.69
CA GLU A 47 -3.39 1.99 10.78
C GLU A 47 -3.95 1.08 9.69
N LEU A 48 -3.15 0.09 9.27
CA LEU A 48 -3.63 -0.94 8.37
C LEU A 48 -4.42 -2.00 9.14
N THR A 49 -5.70 -2.16 8.81
CA THR A 49 -6.53 -3.24 9.33
C THR A 49 -6.14 -4.60 8.74
N ASP A 50 -6.55 -5.70 9.39
CA ASP A 50 -6.31 -7.05 8.85
C ASP A 50 -6.97 -7.27 7.48
N ASP A 51 -8.10 -6.63 7.20
CA ASP A 51 -8.74 -6.71 5.89
C ASP A 51 -7.92 -6.01 4.81
N GLU A 52 -7.44 -4.80 5.09
CA GLU A 52 -6.56 -4.05 4.21
C GLU A 52 -5.26 -4.80 3.90
N ARG A 53 -4.67 -5.44 4.91
CA ARG A 53 -3.51 -6.33 4.71
C ARG A 53 -3.86 -7.50 3.79
N ARG A 54 -5.07 -8.05 3.85
CA ARG A 54 -5.54 -9.07 2.87
C ARG A 54 -5.74 -8.47 1.49
N GLN A 55 -6.30 -7.27 1.37
CA GLN A 55 -6.47 -6.59 0.08
C GLN A 55 -5.11 -6.33 -0.58
N LEU A 56 -4.14 -5.81 0.17
CA LEU A 56 -2.76 -5.64 -0.29
C LEU A 56 -2.15 -6.95 -0.79
N ARG A 57 -2.44 -8.08 -0.12
CA ARG A 57 -2.03 -9.41 -0.60
C ARG A 57 -2.74 -9.83 -1.90
N LYS A 58 -3.96 -9.37 -2.16
CA LYS A 58 -4.69 -9.61 -3.41
C LYS A 58 -4.21 -8.73 -4.57
N LEU A 59 -3.60 -7.57 -4.27
CA LEU A 59 -2.98 -6.70 -5.27
C LEU A 59 -1.66 -7.26 -5.80
N LYS A 60 -1.09 -8.27 -5.14
CA LYS A 60 0.12 -8.96 -5.61
C LYS A 60 -0.08 -9.48 -7.03
N ASN A 61 0.87 -9.17 -7.92
CA ASN A 61 0.83 -9.47 -9.36
C ASN A 61 -0.22 -8.70 -10.17
N LYS A 62 -0.94 -7.73 -9.59
CA LYS A 62 -1.82 -6.85 -10.37
C LYS A 62 -0.98 -5.81 -11.12
N MET A 63 -1.28 -5.63 -12.40
CA MET A 63 -0.66 -4.60 -13.24
C MET A 63 -1.37 -3.25 -13.14
N THR A 64 -2.65 -3.27 -12.75
CA THR A 64 -3.51 -2.10 -12.59
C THR A 64 -4.32 -2.25 -11.30
N PHE A 65 -4.58 -1.14 -10.62
CA PHE A 65 -5.52 -1.11 -9.49
C PHE A 65 -6.94 -0.94 -10.03
N SER A 66 -7.86 -1.79 -9.56
CA SER A 66 -9.30 -1.60 -9.76
C SER A 66 -9.93 -1.56 -8.37
N PRO A 67 -10.57 -0.44 -7.98
CA PRO A 67 -11.27 -0.38 -6.72
C PRO A 67 -12.37 -1.46 -6.69
N PRO A 68 -12.55 -2.18 -5.58
CA PRO A 68 -13.70 -3.07 -5.44
C PRO A 68 -14.99 -2.23 -5.50
N GLU A 69 -15.93 -2.63 -6.36
CA GLU A 69 -17.31 -2.10 -6.41
C GLU A 69 -18.08 -2.32 -5.11
#